data_AF-A0A2M7KMA0-F1
#
_entry.id   AF-A0A2M7KMA0-F1
#
_cell.length_a   1.000
_cell.length_b   1.000
_cell.length_c   1.000
_cell.angle_alpha   90.00
_cell.angle_beta   90.00
_cell.angle_gamma   90.00
#
_symmetry.space_group_name_H-M   'P 1'
#
loop_
_entity.id
_entity.type
_entity.pdbx_description
1 polymer ?
#
loop_
_entity_poly.entity_id
_entity_poly.type
_entity_poly.pdbx_seq_one_letter_code
_entity_poly.pdbx_strand_id
1 'polypeptide(L)'
;MSEPEFVRCPQCNTVLRTNHPRYPRCPRCKEFLRKHRYCEHLEAVTQECTHPEVVRPIEQRHPEARATIADLDEHTQCPYFESMLGQLAPTRLQRVLGPVVRVGLIAAIVAVVMLHYFQSSVKQYESVAQQAALEFEVICPDTTYVEQTFEVQCVVRNRDDKEAQTLQLRLNERVFDWFELLDVSPPPQDIRVVGSGRYLQYGNLAGKSEMLVQLRLRGAQVGSYELAVQLLSPGQYQSKVMHYSIDVM
;
A
#
# COMPACT_ATOMS: atom_id res chain seq x y z
N MET A 1 16.79 6.94 -56.60
CA MET A 1 17.14 6.53 -55.23
C MET A 1 18.63 6.77 -55.08
N SER A 2 19.04 7.69 -54.21
CA SER A 2 20.46 8.03 -54.00
C SER A 2 21.19 6.85 -53.34
N GLU A 3 22.39 6.52 -53.82
CA GLU A 3 23.24 5.49 -53.22
C GLU A 3 23.53 5.82 -51.74
N PRO A 4 23.65 4.81 -50.87
CA PRO A 4 23.95 5.06 -49.46
C PRO A 4 25.37 5.62 -49.31
N GLU A 5 25.45 6.88 -48.92
CA GLU A 5 26.72 7.53 -48.55
C GLU A 5 27.24 6.93 -47.24
N PHE A 6 28.56 6.72 -47.16
CA PHE A 6 29.23 6.15 -45.99
C PHE A 6 29.98 7.25 -45.23
N VAL A 7 29.82 7.30 -43.91
CA VAL A 7 30.47 8.26 -43.02
C VAL A 7 31.24 7.50 -41.95
N ARG A 8 32.48 7.88 -41.66
CA ARG A 8 33.28 7.28 -40.58
C ARG A 8 33.08 8.03 -39.27
N CYS A 9 32.96 7.30 -38.16
CA CYS A 9 33.05 7.90 -36.84
C CYS A 9 34.51 8.23 -36.53
N PRO A 10 34.88 9.50 -36.32
CA PRO A 10 36.28 9.88 -36.10
C PRO A 10 36.86 9.36 -34.79
N GLN A 11 36.02 9.16 -33.76
CA GLN A 11 36.48 8.69 -32.44
C GLN A 11 36.84 7.19 -32.41
N CYS A 12 36.14 6.36 -33.18
CA CYS A 12 36.31 4.89 -33.10
C CYS A 12 36.43 4.21 -34.46
N ASN A 13 36.68 5.02 -35.50
CA ASN A 13 36.89 4.67 -36.90
C ASN A 13 35.83 3.75 -37.52
N THR A 14 34.61 3.75 -36.96
CA THR A 14 33.53 2.85 -37.38
C THR A 14 32.81 3.45 -38.59
N VAL A 15 32.79 2.72 -39.70
CA VAL A 15 32.10 3.13 -40.94
C VAL A 15 30.60 2.92 -40.78
N LEU A 16 29.81 3.94 -41.10
CA LEU A 16 28.36 3.99 -40.93
C LEU A 16 27.69 4.39 -42.23
N ARG A 17 26.58 3.73 -42.54
CA ARG A 17 25.72 4.14 -43.65
C ARG A 17 24.82 5.28 -43.18
N THR A 18 24.65 6.32 -43.99
CA THR A 18 23.74 7.44 -43.69
C THR A 18 22.28 7.01 -43.53
N ASN A 19 21.89 5.88 -44.13
CA ASN A 19 20.57 5.27 -43.97
C ASN A 19 20.43 4.33 -42.76
N HIS A 20 21.43 4.22 -41.89
CA HIS A 20 21.37 3.36 -40.71
C HIS A 20 20.36 3.91 -39.68
N PRO A 21 19.53 3.10 -39.00
CA PRO A 21 18.47 3.57 -38.09
C PRO A 21 18.96 4.42 -36.90
N ARG A 22 20.24 4.27 -36.55
CA ARG A 22 20.89 5.04 -35.48
C ARG A 22 21.60 6.29 -35.98
N TYR A 23 21.68 6.55 -37.28
CA TYR A 23 22.23 7.79 -37.83
C TYR A 23 21.36 8.98 -37.32
N PRO A 24 21.96 10.10 -36.86
CA PRO A 24 23.38 10.49 -36.95
C PRO A 24 24.22 10.16 -35.71
N ARG A 25 24.01 9.03 -35.02
CA ARG A 25 24.85 8.55 -33.90
C ARG A 25 25.71 7.36 -34.28
N CYS A 26 26.94 7.32 -33.77
CA CYS A 26 27.80 6.16 -33.89
C CYS A 26 27.27 5.02 -33.00
N PRO A 27 27.08 3.79 -33.51
CA PRO A 27 26.61 2.66 -32.72
C PRO A 27 27.67 2.14 -31.74
N ARG A 28 28.96 2.44 -31.98
CA ARG A 28 30.08 1.99 -31.14
C ARG A 28 30.33 2.96 -29.98
N CYS A 29 30.64 4.23 -30.25
CA CYS A 29 30.86 5.22 -29.19
C CYS A 29 29.57 5.90 -28.68
N LYS A 30 28.41 5.64 -29.30
CA LYS A 30 27.08 6.17 -28.95
C LYS A 30 26.93 7.70 -29.10
N GLU A 31 27.99 8.40 -29.47
CA GLU A 31 27.97 9.85 -29.70
C GLU A 31 27.38 10.24 -31.05
N PHE A 32 26.85 11.47 -31.13
CA PHE A 32 26.41 12.03 -32.41
C PHE A 32 27.63 12.30 -33.30
N LEU A 33 27.59 11.87 -34.55
CA LEU A 33 28.64 12.14 -35.53
C LEU A 33 28.83 13.64 -35.79
N ARG A 34 27.74 14.43 -35.68
CA ARG A 34 27.81 15.90 -35.70
C ARG A 34 28.56 16.48 -34.49
N LYS A 35 28.59 15.76 -33.35
CA LYS A 35 29.23 16.20 -32.11
C LYS A 35 30.76 16.11 -32.13
N HIS A 36 31.32 15.26 -32.98
CA HIS A 36 32.77 15.21 -33.17
C HIS A 36 33.33 16.36 -34.02
N ARG A 37 32.48 17.29 -34.45
CA ARG A 37 32.84 18.49 -35.23
C ARG A 37 32.97 19.76 -34.39
N TYR A 38 32.81 19.67 -33.07
CA TYR A 38 32.91 20.82 -32.15
C TYR A 38 34.30 20.92 -31.52
N CYS A 39 35.30 21.28 -32.34
CA CYS A 39 36.56 21.77 -31.80
C CYS A 39 36.34 23.21 -31.27
N GLU A 40 36.84 23.53 -30.09
CA GLU A 40 36.79 24.89 -29.51
C GLU A 40 37.44 25.93 -30.43
N HIS A 41 38.45 25.50 -31.19
CA HIS A 41 39.24 26.32 -32.09
C HIS A 41 38.82 26.23 -33.56
N LEU A 42 37.67 25.63 -33.88
CA LEU A 42 37.18 25.56 -35.26
C LEU A 42 35.92 26.43 -35.40
N GLU A 43 36.01 27.48 -36.20
CA GLU A 43 34.85 28.30 -36.53
C GLU A 43 33.99 27.57 -37.57
N ALA A 44 32.85 27.03 -37.13
CA ALA A 44 32.03 26.12 -37.95
C ALA A 44 31.44 26.76 -39.22
N VAL A 45 31.34 28.10 -39.28
CA VAL A 45 30.76 28.84 -40.41
C VAL A 45 31.79 29.05 -41.52
N THR A 46 33.00 29.46 -41.15
CA THR A 46 34.11 29.80 -42.06
C THR A 46 35.02 28.60 -42.31
N GLN A 47 34.94 27.55 -41.49
CA GLN A 47 35.82 26.39 -41.48
C GLN A 47 37.29 26.76 -41.23
N GLU A 48 37.51 27.86 -40.53
CA GLU A 48 38.82 28.37 -40.18
C GLU A 48 39.22 27.88 -38.78
N CYS A 49 40.48 27.44 -38.66
CA CYS A 49 41.07 27.14 -37.37
C CYS A 49 41.56 28.43 -36.71
N THR A 50 41.22 28.64 -35.44
CA THR A 50 41.61 29.80 -34.64
C THR A 50 42.72 29.47 -33.62
N HIS A 51 43.26 28.24 -33.63
CA HIS A 51 44.29 27.84 -32.67
C HIS A 51 45.62 28.55 -32.96
N PRO A 52 46.21 29.30 -32.00
CA PRO A 52 47.37 30.16 -32.25
C PRO A 52 48.60 29.42 -32.80
N GLU A 53 48.81 28.16 -32.38
CA GLU A 53 49.95 27.36 -32.84
C GLU A 53 49.78 26.85 -34.28
N VAL A 54 48.55 26.78 -34.80
CA VAL A 54 48.25 26.39 -36.18
C VAL A 54 48.25 27.61 -37.09
N VAL A 55 47.70 28.73 -36.61
CA VAL A 55 47.53 29.97 -37.37
C VAL A 55 48.86 30.71 -37.59
N ARG A 56 49.67 30.89 -36.54
CA ARG A 56 50.90 31.70 -36.61
C ARG A 56 51.91 31.24 -37.68
N PRO A 57 52.20 29.93 -37.86
CA PRO A 57 53.12 29.48 -38.90
C PRO A 57 52.61 29.73 -40.33
N ILE A 58 51.29 29.73 -40.52
CA ILE A 58 50.64 29.96 -41.82
C ILE A 58 50.69 31.45 -42.16
N GLU A 59 50.30 32.31 -41.22
CA GLU A 59 50.35 33.77 -41.37
C GLU A 59 51.79 34.29 -41.60
N GLN A 60 52.78 33.67 -40.95
CA GLN A 60 54.20 34.01 -41.15
C GLN A 60 54.71 33.71 -42.57
N ARG A 61 54.17 32.67 -43.22
CA ARG A 61 54.56 32.27 -44.59
C ARG A 61 53.74 33.00 -45.65
N HIS A 62 52.48 33.28 -45.34
CA HIS A 62 51.51 33.91 -46.23
C HIS A 62 50.62 34.86 -45.43
N PRO A 63 50.92 36.17 -45.41
CA PRO A 63 50.20 37.15 -44.58
C PRO A 63 48.70 37.26 -44.86
N GLU A 64 48.26 36.84 -46.04
CA GLU A 64 46.85 36.88 -46.45
C GLU A 64 46.16 35.50 -46.43
N ALA A 65 46.90 34.42 -46.13
CA ALA A 65 46.33 33.08 -46.08
C ALA A 65 45.65 32.82 -44.74
N ARG A 66 44.45 32.24 -44.80
CA ARG A 66 43.71 31.80 -43.62
C ARG A 66 43.91 30.30 -43.43
N ALA A 67 43.93 29.86 -42.17
CA ALA A 67 44.06 28.46 -41.81
C ALA A 67 42.71 27.72 -42.02
N THR A 68 42.33 27.50 -43.27
CA THR A 68 41.09 26.81 -43.64
C THR A 68 41.30 25.30 -43.66
N ILE A 69 40.38 24.55 -43.04
CA ILE A 69 40.41 23.09 -43.04
C ILE A 69 39.61 22.59 -44.25
N ALA A 70 40.30 22.00 -45.23
CA ALA A 70 39.69 21.51 -46.46
C ALA A 70 38.84 20.24 -46.24
N ASP A 71 39.25 19.38 -45.31
CA ASP A 71 38.54 18.16 -44.95
C ASP A 71 38.06 18.21 -43.49
N LEU A 72 36.74 18.28 -43.33
CA LEU A 72 36.02 18.29 -42.06
C LEU A 72 36.13 17.00 -41.25
N ASP A 73 36.89 16.00 -41.71
CA ASP A 73 37.24 14.83 -40.89
C ASP A 73 38.71 14.89 -40.40
N GLU A 74 39.54 15.78 -40.97
CA GLU A 74 40.97 15.95 -40.64
C GLU A 74 41.18 16.67 -39.29
N HIS A 75 40.24 17.52 -38.86
CA HIS A 75 40.34 18.24 -37.58
C HIS A 75 40.31 17.31 -36.36
N THR A 76 39.80 16.09 -36.51
CA THR A 76 39.79 15.09 -35.41
C THR A 76 41.12 14.36 -35.24
N GLN A 77 42.03 14.50 -36.21
CA GLN A 77 43.42 14.04 -36.14
C GLN A 77 44.37 15.15 -35.69
N CYS A 78 43.86 16.37 -35.51
CA CYS A 78 44.63 17.51 -35.04
C CYS A 78 45.09 17.27 -33.59
N PRO A 79 46.39 17.44 -33.26
CA PRO A 79 46.88 17.31 -31.89
C PRO A 79 46.33 18.39 -30.94
N TYR A 80 45.79 19.47 -31.49
CA TYR A 80 45.19 20.60 -30.77
C TYR A 80 43.65 20.54 -30.72
N PHE A 81 43.07 19.37 -30.98
CA PHE A 81 41.62 19.21 -30.92
C PHE A 81 41.12 19.27 -29.46
N GLU A 82 40.43 20.35 -29.11
CA GLU A 82 39.74 20.49 -27.83
C GLU A 82 38.22 20.42 -28.03
N SER A 83 37.57 19.49 -27.32
CA SER A 83 36.13 19.26 -27.47
C SER A 83 35.31 20.19 -26.60
N MET A 84 34.43 21.00 -27.20
CA MET A 84 33.48 21.85 -26.44
C MET A 84 32.45 21.03 -25.61
N LEU A 85 32.40 19.70 -25.74
CA LEU A 85 31.45 18.85 -25.02
C LEU A 85 31.67 18.78 -23.51
N GLY A 86 32.88 19.08 -23.02
CA GLY A 86 33.16 19.15 -21.59
C GLY A 86 32.56 20.37 -20.89
N GLN A 87 32.20 21.41 -21.66
CA GLN A 87 31.73 22.70 -21.14
C GLN A 87 30.20 22.82 -21.06
N LEU A 88 29.44 21.79 -21.46
CA LEU A 88 28.01 21.67 -21.14
C LEU A 88 27.86 21.36 -19.65
N ALA A 89 28.18 22.33 -18.80
CA ALA A 89 27.95 22.27 -17.38
C ALA A 89 26.46 21.91 -17.17
N PRO A 90 26.13 20.88 -16.37
CA PRO A 90 24.74 20.55 -16.09
C PRO A 90 24.11 21.82 -15.52
N THR A 91 23.05 22.30 -16.18
CA THR A 91 22.32 23.50 -15.77
C THR A 91 21.98 23.36 -14.28
N ARG A 92 22.01 24.45 -13.51
CA ARG A 92 21.76 24.42 -12.04
C ARG A 92 20.51 23.61 -11.68
N LEU A 93 19.51 23.60 -12.56
CA LEU A 93 18.29 22.79 -12.44
C LEU A 93 18.58 21.27 -12.37
N GLN A 94 19.46 20.72 -13.21
CA GLN A 94 19.81 19.29 -13.23
C GLN A 94 20.60 18.85 -12.00
N ARG A 95 21.40 19.73 -11.38
CA ARG A 95 22.09 19.43 -10.12
C ARG A 95 21.14 19.29 -8.94
N VAL A 96 19.99 19.99 -8.96
CA VAL A 96 18.99 19.94 -7.89
C VAL A 96 17.95 18.84 -8.13
N LEU A 97 17.57 18.60 -9.39
CA LEU A 97 16.60 17.55 -9.76
C LEU A 97 17.14 16.13 -9.49
N GLY A 98 18.44 15.88 -9.67
CA GLY A 98 19.06 14.58 -9.40
C GLY A 98 18.79 14.02 -7.98
N PRO A 99 19.11 14.75 -6.91
CA PRO A 99 18.85 14.29 -5.54
C PRO A 99 17.36 14.26 -5.18
N VAL A 100 16.55 15.21 -5.64
CA VAL A 100 15.09 15.22 -5.36
C VAL A 100 14.39 14.01 -5.96
N VAL A 101 14.72 13.65 -7.20
CA VAL A 101 14.18 12.45 -7.86
C VAL A 101 14.63 11.17 -7.13
N ARG A 102 15.89 11.10 -6.67
CA ARG A 102 16.39 9.95 -5.90
C ARG A 102 15.69 9.81 -4.55
N VAL A 103 15.51 10.90 -3.82
CA VAL A 103 14.79 10.90 -2.53
C VAL A 103 13.31 10.52 -2.73
N GLY A 104 12.66 11.06 -3.77
CA GLY A 104 11.29 10.71 -4.12
C GLY A 104 11.14 9.22 -4.47
N LEU A 105 12.10 8.64 -5.19
CA LEU A 105 12.09 7.22 -5.55
C LEU A 105 12.27 6.32 -4.32
N ILE A 106 13.18 6.68 -3.41
CA ILE A 106 13.38 5.96 -2.14
C ILE A 106 12.11 6.04 -1.28
N ALA A 107 11.51 7.22 -1.15
CA ALA A 107 10.27 7.40 -0.39
C ALA A 107 9.11 6.56 -0.96
N ALA A 108 8.99 6.49 -2.28
CA ALA A 108 7.99 5.65 -2.95
C ALA A 108 8.22 4.15 -2.67
N ILE A 109 9.46 3.67 -2.73
CA ILE A 109 9.80 2.27 -2.42
C ILE A 109 9.47 1.95 -0.96
N VAL A 110 9.85 2.83 -0.02
CA VAL A 110 9.55 2.66 1.41
C VAL A 110 8.04 2.63 1.66
N ALA A 111 7.28 3.52 1.01
CA ALA A 111 5.82 3.55 1.13
C ALA A 111 5.17 2.26 0.62
N VAL A 112 5.63 1.72 -0.51
CA VAL A 112 5.13 0.45 -1.04
C VAL A 112 5.45 -0.71 -0.10
N VAL A 113 6.68 -0.78 0.43
CA VAL A 113 7.06 -1.82 1.40
C VAL A 113 6.24 -1.72 2.69
N MET A 114 6.04 -0.51 3.22
CA MET A 114 5.19 -0.26 4.39
C MET A 114 3.74 -0.66 4.12
N LEU A 115 3.18 -0.32 2.97
CA LEU A 115 1.81 -0.70 2.58
C LEU A 115 1.68 -2.22 2.50
N HIS A 116 2.67 -2.90 1.91
CA HIS A 116 2.66 -4.35 1.78
C HIS A 116 2.81 -5.05 3.12
N TYR A 117 3.66 -4.51 4.01
CA TYR A 117 3.76 -4.95 5.39
C TYR A 117 2.42 -4.80 6.11
N PHE A 118 1.79 -3.62 6.05
CA PHE A 118 0.48 -3.37 6.66
C PHE A 118 -0.59 -4.34 6.14
N GLN A 119 -0.68 -4.54 4.82
CA GLN A 119 -1.63 -5.48 4.21
C GLN A 119 -1.36 -6.93 4.64
N SER A 120 -0.10 -7.33 4.74
CA SER A 120 0.27 -8.67 5.20
C SER A 120 -0.10 -8.89 6.66
N SER A 121 0.15 -7.92 7.54
CA SER A 121 -0.25 -7.96 8.95
C SER A 121 -1.77 -8.01 9.11
N VAL A 122 -2.53 -7.23 8.32
CA VAL A 122 -4.01 -7.26 8.35
C VAL A 122 -4.54 -8.62 7.90
N LYS A 123 -3.99 -9.23 6.83
CA LYS A 123 -4.37 -10.58 6.40
C LYS A 123 -4.00 -11.65 7.41
N GLN A 124 -2.89 -11.48 8.13
CA GLN A 124 -2.50 -12.39 9.20
C GLN A 124 -3.49 -12.31 10.37
N TYR A 125 -4.01 -11.12 10.70
CA TYR A 125 -5.10 -10.95 11.67
C TYR A 125 -6.42 -11.61 11.23
N GLU A 126 -6.79 -11.54 9.94
CA GLU A 126 -7.96 -12.26 9.42
C GLU A 126 -7.79 -13.79 9.45
N SER A 127 -6.56 -14.29 9.34
CA SER A 127 -6.27 -15.74 9.37
C SER A 127 -6.25 -16.37 10.78
N VAL A 128 -6.27 -15.56 11.85
CA VAL A 128 -6.13 -16.03 13.25
C VAL A 128 -7.42 -16.59 13.85
N ALA A 129 -8.57 -16.50 13.19
CA ALA A 129 -9.70 -17.35 13.58
C ALA A 129 -10.65 -17.58 12.41
N GLN A 130 -10.59 -18.76 11.79
CA GLN A 130 -11.82 -19.34 11.26
C GLN A 130 -12.72 -19.60 12.47
N GLN A 131 -13.49 -18.59 12.86
CA GLN A 131 -14.38 -18.62 14.00
C GLN A 131 -15.55 -19.55 13.71
N ALA A 132 -15.88 -20.41 14.66
CA ALA A 132 -17.01 -21.31 14.55
C ALA A 132 -18.29 -20.51 14.29
N ALA A 133 -19.07 -20.85 13.27
CA ALA A 133 -20.32 -20.15 12.95
C ALA A 133 -21.37 -20.40 14.04
N LEU A 134 -21.55 -19.44 14.96
CA LEU A 134 -22.57 -19.50 16.01
C LEU A 134 -23.89 -18.93 15.51
N GLU A 135 -24.99 -19.58 15.87
CA GLU A 135 -26.34 -19.03 15.79
C GLU A 135 -26.86 -18.78 17.20
N PHE A 136 -27.39 -17.59 17.44
CA PHE A 136 -27.94 -17.20 18.72
C PHE A 136 -29.42 -16.85 18.62
N GLU A 137 -30.24 -17.51 19.41
CA GLU A 137 -31.68 -17.33 19.49
C GLU A 137 -32.08 -17.10 20.95
N VAL A 138 -33.02 -16.17 21.18
CA VAL A 138 -33.56 -15.88 22.50
C VAL A 138 -35.07 -16.01 22.42
N ILE A 139 -35.62 -16.87 23.26
CA ILE A 139 -37.05 -17.15 23.35
C ILE A 139 -37.51 -16.66 24.71
N CYS A 140 -38.49 -15.76 24.72
CA CYS A 140 -39.08 -15.22 25.93
C CYS A 140 -40.61 -15.12 25.75
N PRO A 141 -41.40 -15.13 26.83
CA PRO A 141 -42.82 -14.83 26.75
C PRO A 141 -43.04 -13.36 26.34
N ASP A 142 -44.13 -13.09 25.61
CA ASP A 142 -44.47 -11.73 25.16
C ASP A 142 -44.91 -10.82 26.31
N THR A 143 -45.56 -11.40 27.31
CA THR A 143 -46.11 -10.71 28.49
C THR A 143 -45.83 -11.49 29.76
N THR A 144 -45.64 -10.77 30.86
CA THR A 144 -45.53 -11.34 32.21
C THR A 144 -46.17 -10.41 33.22
N TYR A 145 -46.35 -10.87 34.45
CA TYR A 145 -46.97 -10.08 35.52
C TYR A 145 -45.93 -9.75 36.59
N VAL A 146 -46.19 -8.67 37.34
CA VAL A 146 -45.35 -8.29 38.48
C VAL A 146 -45.32 -9.43 39.51
N GLU A 147 -44.15 -9.69 40.09
CA GLU A 147 -43.84 -10.81 40.99
C GLU A 147 -44.00 -12.22 40.38
N GLN A 148 -44.47 -12.35 39.14
CA GLN A 148 -44.53 -13.63 38.46
C GLN A 148 -43.16 -14.04 37.95
N THR A 149 -42.81 -15.30 38.23
CA THR A 149 -41.61 -15.90 37.67
C THR A 149 -41.86 -16.38 36.25
N PHE A 150 -40.93 -16.09 35.36
CA PHE A 150 -40.93 -16.55 33.98
C PHE A 150 -39.53 -16.99 33.56
N GLU A 151 -39.44 -17.66 32.41
CA GLU A 151 -38.20 -18.21 31.87
C GLU A 151 -37.86 -17.55 30.54
N VAL A 152 -36.58 -17.21 30.38
CA VAL A 152 -36.00 -16.81 29.10
C VAL A 152 -35.01 -17.88 28.67
N GLN A 153 -35.19 -18.40 27.46
CA GLN A 153 -34.35 -19.43 26.88
C GLN A 153 -33.39 -18.81 25.87
N CYS A 154 -32.10 -18.94 26.11
CA CYS A 154 -31.03 -18.52 25.23
C CYS A 154 -30.43 -19.76 24.58
N VAL A 155 -30.70 -19.96 23.29
CA VAL A 155 -30.20 -21.11 22.52
C VAL A 155 -28.99 -20.66 21.71
N VAL A 156 -27.86 -21.29 21.96
CA VAL A 156 -26.61 -21.10 21.22
C VAL A 156 -26.33 -22.36 20.42
N ARG A 157 -26.28 -22.27 19.09
CA ARG A 157 -25.97 -23.41 18.21
C ARG A 157 -24.66 -23.17 17.48
N ASN A 158 -23.77 -24.15 17.51
CA ASN A 158 -22.56 -24.13 16.69
C ASN A 158 -22.80 -24.90 15.40
N ARG A 159 -22.86 -24.18 14.27
CA ARG A 159 -23.10 -24.78 12.94
C ARG A 159 -21.83 -25.30 12.28
N ASP A 160 -20.66 -24.97 12.81
CA ASP A 160 -19.37 -25.38 12.27
C ASP A 160 -18.89 -26.68 12.94
N ASP A 161 -17.93 -27.39 12.33
CA ASP A 161 -17.28 -28.57 12.91
C ASP A 161 -16.26 -28.20 13.99
N LYS A 162 -15.91 -26.91 14.07
CA LYS A 162 -14.93 -26.37 15.00
C LYS A 162 -15.56 -26.00 16.32
N GLU A 163 -14.82 -26.21 17.40
CA GLU A 163 -15.21 -25.77 18.74
C GLU A 163 -15.19 -24.24 18.85
N ALA A 164 -16.28 -23.66 19.36
CA ALA A 164 -16.34 -22.27 19.76
C ALA A 164 -15.73 -22.11 21.16
N GLN A 165 -14.74 -21.24 21.29
CA GLN A 165 -14.03 -21.05 22.55
C GLN A 165 -14.67 -19.95 23.40
N THR A 166 -14.63 -20.08 24.72
CA THR A 166 -14.96 -19.00 25.68
C THR A 166 -16.28 -18.26 25.38
N LEU A 167 -17.39 -18.99 25.38
CA LEU A 167 -18.72 -18.42 25.30
C LEU A 167 -19.04 -17.62 26.57
N GLN A 168 -19.56 -16.42 26.35
CA GLN A 168 -20.10 -15.57 27.40
C GLN A 168 -21.46 -15.02 26.97
N LEU A 169 -22.42 -15.07 27.88
CA LEU A 169 -23.67 -14.34 27.75
C LEU A 169 -23.59 -13.07 28.57
N ARG A 170 -23.89 -11.93 27.95
CA ARG A 170 -23.98 -10.63 28.64
C ARG A 170 -25.42 -10.21 28.76
N LEU A 171 -25.82 -9.90 29.99
CA LEU A 171 -27.07 -9.24 30.34
C LEU A 171 -26.78 -7.78 30.64
N ASN A 172 -27.54 -6.87 30.03
CA ASN A 172 -27.43 -5.44 30.30
C ASN A 172 -27.84 -5.15 31.75
N GLU A 173 -27.12 -4.27 32.44
CA GLU A 173 -27.39 -3.94 33.83
C GLU A 173 -28.79 -3.38 34.07
N ARG A 174 -29.33 -2.64 33.09
CA ARG A 174 -30.71 -2.12 33.15
C ARG A 174 -31.77 -3.20 33.32
N VAL A 175 -31.49 -4.43 32.86
CA VAL A 175 -32.39 -5.57 33.06
C VAL A 175 -32.63 -5.80 34.55
N PHE A 176 -31.61 -5.61 35.39
CA PHE A 176 -31.72 -5.83 36.83
C PHE A 176 -32.45 -4.71 37.58
N ASP A 177 -32.74 -3.59 36.92
CA ASP A 177 -33.61 -2.54 37.47
C ASP A 177 -35.09 -2.96 37.41
N TRP A 178 -35.44 -3.84 36.46
CA TRP A 178 -36.83 -4.24 36.16
C TRP A 178 -37.10 -5.72 36.46
N PHE A 179 -36.06 -6.55 36.48
CA PHE A 179 -36.14 -7.98 36.70
C PHE A 179 -35.17 -8.43 37.78
N GLU A 180 -35.64 -9.33 38.62
CA GLU A 180 -34.76 -10.09 39.49
C GLU A 180 -34.36 -11.39 38.81
N LEU A 181 -33.05 -11.61 38.70
CA LEU A 181 -32.51 -12.89 38.24
C LEU A 181 -32.49 -13.87 39.41
N LEU A 182 -33.37 -14.87 39.35
CA LEU A 182 -33.54 -15.87 40.39
C LEU A 182 -32.59 -17.05 40.21
N ASP A 183 -32.46 -17.54 38.98
CA ASP A 183 -31.67 -18.73 38.67
C ASP A 183 -31.16 -18.74 37.23
N VAL A 184 -30.08 -19.48 36.99
CA VAL A 184 -29.46 -19.68 35.67
C VAL A 184 -29.07 -21.14 35.51
N SER A 185 -29.60 -21.78 34.47
CA SER A 185 -29.35 -23.19 34.16
C SER A 185 -28.90 -23.38 32.70
N PRO A 186 -27.78 -24.06 32.41
CA PRO A 186 -26.80 -24.57 33.38
C PRO A 186 -26.12 -23.41 34.14
N PRO A 187 -25.54 -23.69 35.32
CA PRO A 187 -24.82 -22.68 36.06
C PRO A 187 -23.56 -22.24 35.28
N PRO A 188 -23.28 -20.94 35.17
CA PRO A 188 -22.06 -20.46 34.54
C PRO A 188 -20.83 -20.84 35.37
N GLN A 189 -19.69 -21.00 34.71
CA GLN A 189 -18.38 -21.21 35.34
C GLN A 189 -17.95 -20.00 36.18
N ASP A 190 -18.31 -18.80 35.75
CA ASP A 190 -17.99 -17.55 36.41
C ASP A 190 -19.05 -16.49 36.08
N ILE A 191 -19.30 -15.57 37.02
CA ILE A 191 -20.19 -14.42 36.84
C ILE A 191 -19.40 -13.16 37.16
N ARG A 192 -19.19 -12.31 36.15
CA ARG A 192 -18.47 -11.05 36.30
C ARG A 192 -19.39 -9.87 36.10
N VAL A 193 -19.25 -8.86 36.96
CA VAL A 193 -19.90 -7.56 36.79
C VAL A 193 -18.85 -6.59 36.27
N VAL A 194 -18.99 -6.14 35.02
CA VAL A 194 -18.02 -5.26 34.36
C VAL A 194 -18.77 -4.16 33.62
N GLY A 195 -18.51 -2.90 33.99
CA GLY A 195 -19.24 -1.76 33.43
C GLY A 195 -20.75 -1.93 33.62
N SER A 196 -21.52 -1.72 32.56
CA SER A 196 -22.99 -1.78 32.58
C SER A 196 -23.58 -3.15 32.24
N GLY A 197 -22.95 -4.24 32.68
CA GLY A 197 -23.49 -5.58 32.42
C GLY A 197 -22.92 -6.69 33.29
N ARG A 198 -23.71 -7.76 33.38
CA ARG A 198 -23.31 -9.03 33.99
C ARG A 198 -22.95 -10.03 32.89
N TYR A 199 -21.79 -10.65 33.03
CA TYR A 199 -21.22 -11.59 32.08
C TYR A 199 -21.23 -12.99 32.71
N LEU A 200 -21.94 -13.91 32.07
CA LEU A 200 -22.09 -15.31 32.46
C LEU A 200 -21.17 -16.15 31.56
N GLN A 201 -20.12 -16.76 32.11
CA GLN A 201 -19.11 -17.50 31.36
C GLN A 201 -19.43 -18.99 31.32
N TYR A 202 -19.45 -19.63 30.14
CA TYR A 202 -19.83 -21.04 29.97
C TYR A 202 -18.71 -21.95 29.48
N GLY A 203 -17.56 -21.40 29.09
CA GLY A 203 -16.45 -22.17 28.53
C GLY A 203 -16.67 -22.43 27.04
N ASN A 204 -16.30 -23.61 26.55
CA ASN A 204 -16.33 -23.89 25.12
C ASN A 204 -17.60 -24.64 24.70
N LEU A 205 -17.96 -24.52 23.42
CA LEU A 205 -19.06 -25.27 22.79
C LEU A 205 -18.51 -26.06 21.61
N ALA A 206 -18.66 -27.38 21.66
CA ALA A 206 -18.17 -28.28 20.64
C ALA A 206 -18.75 -27.95 19.24
N GLY A 207 -18.06 -28.37 18.19
CA GLY A 207 -18.59 -28.31 16.82
C GLY A 207 -19.90 -29.09 16.71
N LYS A 208 -20.81 -28.60 15.86
CA LYS A 208 -22.13 -29.21 15.59
C LYS A 208 -22.97 -29.49 16.84
N SER A 209 -22.77 -28.72 17.91
CA SER A 209 -23.47 -28.88 19.17
C SER A 209 -24.30 -27.65 19.52
N GLU A 210 -25.18 -27.79 20.52
CA GLU A 210 -26.01 -26.71 21.03
C GLU A 210 -25.93 -26.61 22.56
N MET A 211 -26.14 -25.40 23.06
CA MET A 211 -26.26 -25.08 24.48
C MET A 211 -27.53 -24.27 24.70
N LEU A 212 -28.37 -24.77 25.59
CA LEU A 212 -29.55 -24.06 26.08
C LEU A 212 -29.21 -23.46 27.45
N VAL A 213 -29.31 -22.13 27.55
CA VAL A 213 -29.22 -21.40 28.82
C VAL A 213 -30.60 -20.86 29.17
N GLN A 214 -31.14 -21.30 30.30
CA GLN A 214 -32.41 -20.89 30.86
C GLN A 214 -32.14 -19.86 31.96
N LEU A 215 -32.71 -18.67 31.81
CA LEU A 215 -32.67 -17.60 32.80
C LEU A 215 -34.05 -17.52 33.45
N ARG A 216 -34.09 -17.74 34.76
CA ARG A 216 -35.33 -17.62 35.53
C ARG A 216 -35.40 -16.22 36.12
N LEU A 217 -36.36 -15.43 35.65
CA LEU A 217 -36.52 -14.02 36.00
C LEU A 217 -37.84 -13.79 36.73
N ARG A 218 -37.90 -12.76 37.56
CA ARG A 218 -39.13 -12.25 38.19
C ARG A 218 -39.29 -10.77 37.88
N GLY A 219 -40.45 -10.37 37.35
CA GLY A 219 -40.73 -8.96 37.06
C GLY A 219 -40.92 -8.15 38.34
N ALA A 220 -40.24 -7.02 38.47
CA ALA A 220 -40.26 -6.17 39.67
C ALA A 220 -41.12 -4.91 39.51
N GLN A 221 -41.27 -4.39 38.28
CA GLN A 221 -41.97 -3.13 38.01
C GLN A 221 -42.87 -3.25 36.78
N VAL A 222 -44.03 -2.60 36.80
CA VAL A 222 -44.96 -2.53 35.67
C VAL A 222 -44.35 -1.69 34.55
N GLY A 223 -44.52 -2.09 33.28
CA GLY A 223 -44.09 -1.29 32.13
C GLY A 223 -43.66 -2.12 30.92
N SER A 224 -43.31 -1.44 29.83
CA SER A 224 -42.74 -2.07 28.64
C SER A 224 -41.23 -1.85 28.60
N TYR A 225 -40.47 -2.92 28.38
CA TYR A 225 -39.05 -2.97 28.63
C TYR A 225 -38.32 -3.81 27.57
N GLU A 226 -36.98 -3.68 27.53
CA GLU A 226 -36.12 -4.34 26.53
C GLU A 226 -35.01 -5.18 27.18
N LEU A 227 -34.91 -6.45 26.76
CA LEU A 227 -33.97 -7.47 27.27
C LEU A 227 -33.00 -7.66 26.13
N ALA A 228 -31.88 -6.99 26.26
CA ALA A 228 -30.74 -7.25 25.40
C ALA A 228 -29.92 -8.37 26.03
N VAL A 229 -29.88 -9.53 25.36
CA VAL A 229 -28.92 -10.59 25.64
C VAL A 229 -27.89 -10.61 24.52
N GLN A 230 -26.62 -10.63 24.88
CA GLN A 230 -25.52 -10.65 23.91
C GLN A 230 -24.72 -11.92 24.09
N LEU A 231 -24.38 -12.55 22.98
CA LEU A 231 -23.44 -13.67 22.91
C LEU A 231 -22.08 -13.13 22.48
N LEU A 232 -21.08 -13.41 23.30
CA LEU A 232 -19.69 -13.03 23.07
C LEU A 232 -18.84 -14.30 22.97
N SER A 233 -18.00 -14.36 21.95
CA SER A 233 -16.99 -15.39 21.73
C SER A 233 -15.77 -14.70 21.09
N PRO A 234 -14.52 -15.20 21.24
CA PRO A 234 -13.35 -14.58 20.65
C PRO A 234 -13.53 -14.27 19.16
N GLY A 235 -13.65 -12.97 18.87
CA GLY A 235 -13.84 -12.43 17.53
C GLY A 235 -15.24 -12.60 16.92
N GLN A 236 -16.21 -13.20 17.63
CA GLN A 236 -17.62 -13.17 17.26
C GLN A 236 -18.46 -12.42 18.29
N TYR A 237 -19.33 -11.55 17.77
CA TYR A 237 -20.26 -10.77 18.57
C TYR A 237 -21.65 -10.90 17.95
N GLN A 238 -22.61 -11.37 18.73
CA GLN A 238 -24.03 -11.37 18.34
C GLN A 238 -24.87 -10.77 19.47
N SER A 239 -25.87 -9.97 19.10
CA SER A 239 -26.76 -9.33 20.05
C SER A 239 -28.20 -9.62 19.63
N LYS A 240 -29.04 -10.00 20.59
CA LYS A 240 -30.49 -10.14 20.40
C LYS A 240 -31.18 -9.26 21.43
N VAL A 241 -32.08 -8.41 20.94
CA VAL A 241 -32.91 -7.53 21.77
C VAL A 241 -34.33 -8.00 21.63
N MET A 242 -34.96 -8.28 22.76
CA MET A 242 -36.36 -8.67 22.84
C MET A 242 -37.13 -7.57 23.55
N HIS A 243 -38.34 -7.27 23.09
CA HIS A 243 -39.27 -6.34 23.72
C HIS A 243 -40.31 -7.14 24.49
N TYR A 244 -40.69 -6.70 25.69
CA TYR A 244 -41.72 -7.35 26.51
C TYR A 244 -42.49 -6.33 27.33
N SER A 245 -43.71 -6.71 27.70
CA SER A 245 -44.55 -5.96 28.63
C SER A 245 -44.68 -6.70 29.95
N ILE A 246 -44.49 -5.98 31.06
CA ILE A 246 -44.87 -6.41 32.40
C ILE A 246 -46.17 -5.68 32.76
N ASP A 247 -47.23 -6.45 32.91
CA ASP A 247 -48.57 -5.93 33.17
C ASP A 247 -48.93 -6.03 34.67
N VAL A 248 -49.93 -5.24 35.07
CA VAL A 248 -50.54 -5.31 36.40
C VAL A 248 -51.59 -6.43 36.37
N MET A 249 -51.58 -7.33 37.35
CA MET A 249 -52.76 -8.18 37.64
C MET A 249 -53.84 -7.38 38.36
#